data_AF-A0A919SE07-F1
#
_entry.id   AF-A0A919SE07-F1
#
_cell.length_a   1.000
_cell.length_b   1.000
_cell.length_c   1.000
_cell.angle_alpha   90.00
_cell.angle_beta   90.00
_cell.angle_gamma   90.00
#
_symmetry.space_group_name_H-M   'P 1'
#
loop_
_entity.id
_entity.type
_entity.pdbx_description
1 polymer ?
#
loop_
_entity_poly.entity_id
_entity_poly.type
_entity_poly.pdbx_seq_one_letter_code
_entity_poly.pdbx_strand_id
1 'polypeptide(L)'
;MTRPRTGPRRDPEAQRRALAAAAELLTELGFHKVTMERIAERSGVAKMTLYRWWPNKAAIITDAVRDTLAPATTPDTGSVTTDARTQLDALIKVIAPYGDASVTAAAMSSRGEQGRADLAGILQPWHDSLVTILERGRTRGELAQDFPVTVTADAWMGYVVYRVVFLQQDITEADLTALVTAR
;
A
#
# COMPACT_ATOMS: atom_id res chain seq x y z
N MET A 1 -42.30 -12.40 16.38
CA MET A 1 -41.22 -11.39 16.20
C MET A 1 -40.02 -12.09 15.58
N THR A 2 -39.80 -11.88 14.28
CA THR A 2 -38.78 -12.59 13.50
C THR A 2 -37.45 -11.85 13.62
N ARG A 3 -36.42 -12.52 14.16
CA ARG A 3 -35.06 -11.98 14.32
C ARG A 3 -34.46 -11.66 12.95
N PRO A 4 -33.85 -10.49 12.70
CA PRO A 4 -33.21 -10.20 11.43
C PRO A 4 -32.03 -11.17 11.25
N ARG A 5 -32.00 -11.92 10.14
CA ARG A 5 -30.85 -12.74 9.75
C ARG A 5 -29.71 -11.80 9.40
N THR A 6 -28.86 -11.49 10.38
CA THR A 6 -27.53 -10.93 10.13
C THR A 6 -26.84 -11.88 9.16
N GLY A 7 -26.53 -11.42 7.94
CA GLY A 7 -25.90 -12.26 6.91
C GLY A 7 -24.64 -12.96 7.46
N PRO A 8 -24.26 -14.14 6.94
CA PRO A 8 -23.14 -14.90 7.49
C PRO A 8 -21.87 -14.02 7.50
N ARG A 9 -21.29 -13.82 8.70
CA ARG A 9 -20.01 -13.12 8.89
C ARG A 9 -18.98 -13.65 7.89
N ARG A 10 -18.16 -12.75 7.30
CA ARG A 10 -16.98 -13.17 6.54
C ARG A 10 -16.17 -14.09 7.45
N ASP A 11 -15.92 -15.32 7.01
CA ASP A 11 -14.96 -16.19 7.69
C ASP A 11 -13.58 -15.53 7.55
N PRO A 12 -12.95 -15.06 8.64
CA PRO A 12 -11.69 -14.32 8.57
C PRO A 12 -10.57 -15.14 7.93
N GLU A 13 -10.58 -16.46 8.13
CA GLU A 13 -9.52 -17.33 7.63
C GLU A 13 -9.68 -17.57 6.12
N ALA A 14 -10.91 -17.76 5.64
CA ALA A 14 -11.19 -17.76 4.20
C ALA A 14 -10.90 -16.40 3.55
N GLN A 15 -11.19 -15.28 4.23
CA GLN A 15 -10.83 -13.95 3.73
C GLN A 15 -9.32 -13.81 3.58
N ARG A 16 -8.55 -14.18 4.61
CA ARG A 16 -7.08 -14.13 4.58
C ARG A 16 -6.48 -14.96 3.45
N ARG A 17 -6.96 -16.21 3.25
CA ARG A 17 -6.52 -17.05 2.13
C ARG A 17 -6.85 -16.45 0.76
N ALA A 18 -8.01 -15.82 0.62
CA ALA A 18 -8.41 -15.17 -0.63
C ALA A 18 -7.54 -13.95 -0.97
N LEU A 19 -7.22 -13.13 0.04
CA LEU A 19 -6.32 -11.97 -0.12
C LEU A 19 -4.89 -12.41 -0.44
N ALA A 20 -4.36 -13.40 0.30
CA ALA A 20 -3.03 -13.96 0.02
C ALA A 20 -2.93 -14.52 -1.41
N ALA A 21 -3.90 -15.35 -1.82
CA ALA A 21 -3.94 -15.89 -3.17
C ALA A 21 -4.01 -14.80 -4.25
N ALA A 22 -4.76 -13.71 -4.01
CA ALA A 22 -4.84 -12.59 -4.93
C ALA A 22 -3.51 -11.82 -5.03
N ALA A 23 -2.82 -11.59 -3.91
CA ALA A 23 -1.51 -10.95 -3.88
C ALA A 23 -0.44 -11.78 -4.60
N GLU A 24 -0.39 -13.10 -4.35
CA GLU A 24 0.53 -14.03 -5.01
C GLU A 24 0.28 -14.12 -6.52
N LEU A 25 -0.98 -14.24 -6.93
CA LEU A 25 -1.33 -14.27 -8.36
C LEU A 25 -0.98 -12.95 -9.06
N LEU A 26 -1.09 -11.82 -8.34
CA LEU A 26 -0.74 -10.52 -8.88
C LEU A 26 0.76 -10.41 -9.14
N THR A 27 1.60 -10.83 -8.21
CA THR A 27 3.07 -10.81 -8.38
C THR A 27 3.55 -11.83 -9.41
N GLU A 28 2.93 -13.01 -9.47
CA GLU A 28 3.30 -14.06 -10.43
C GLU A 28 2.91 -13.75 -11.87
N LEU A 29 1.71 -13.19 -12.08
CA LEU A 29 1.07 -13.16 -13.41
C LEU A 29 0.82 -11.74 -13.93
N GLY A 30 0.88 -10.72 -13.06
CA GLY A 30 0.46 -9.36 -13.37
C GLY A 30 -1.07 -9.21 -13.46
N PHE A 31 -1.55 -7.98 -13.28
CA PHE A 31 -2.97 -7.64 -13.13
C PHE A 31 -3.88 -8.21 -14.24
N HIS A 32 -3.41 -8.17 -15.49
CA HIS A 32 -4.20 -8.58 -16.65
C HIS A 32 -4.54 -10.07 -16.63
N LYS A 33 -3.63 -10.92 -16.14
CA LYS A 33 -3.78 -12.38 -16.12
C LYS A 33 -4.47 -12.89 -14.87
N VAL A 34 -4.63 -12.08 -13.82
CA VAL A 34 -5.42 -12.46 -12.63
C VAL A 34 -6.91 -12.53 -12.97
N THR A 35 -7.58 -13.59 -12.50
CA THR A 35 -9.04 -13.77 -12.62
C THR A 35 -9.63 -14.24 -11.29
N MET A 36 -10.93 -14.02 -11.10
CA MET A 36 -11.64 -14.48 -9.89
C MET A 36 -11.64 -16.01 -9.77
N GLU A 37 -11.62 -16.71 -10.90
CA GLU A 37 -11.52 -18.17 -10.97
C GLU A 37 -10.18 -18.67 -10.45
N ARG A 38 -9.07 -18.06 -10.88
CA ARG A 38 -7.71 -18.43 -10.41
C ARG A 38 -7.56 -18.17 -8.91
N ILE A 39 -8.13 -17.07 -8.42
CA ILE A 39 -8.15 -16.76 -6.99
C ILE A 39 -8.96 -17.81 -6.22
N ALA A 40 -10.15 -18.18 -6.70
CA ALA A 40 -10.98 -19.20 -6.08
C ALA A 40 -10.24 -20.55 -5.98
N GLU A 41 -9.62 -20.97 -7.09
CA GLU A 41 -8.83 -22.20 -7.18
C GLU A 41 -7.67 -22.20 -6.17
N ARG A 42 -6.87 -21.13 -6.13
CA ARG A 42 -5.69 -21.05 -5.25
C ARG A 42 -6.03 -20.90 -3.77
N SER A 43 -7.06 -20.11 -3.45
CA SER A 43 -7.47 -19.87 -2.05
C SER A 43 -8.31 -21.01 -1.45
N GLY A 44 -8.83 -21.90 -2.30
CA GLY A 44 -9.84 -22.89 -1.92
C GLY A 44 -11.19 -22.28 -1.52
N VAL A 45 -11.41 -20.99 -1.77
CA VAL A 45 -12.68 -20.30 -1.45
C VAL A 45 -13.62 -20.38 -2.65
N ALA A 46 -14.85 -20.83 -2.41
CA ALA A 46 -15.86 -20.96 -3.47
C ALA A 46 -16.06 -19.63 -4.24
N LYS A 47 -16.11 -19.71 -5.57
CA LYS A 47 -16.28 -18.56 -6.48
C LYS A 47 -17.46 -17.66 -6.07
N MET A 48 -18.62 -18.24 -5.77
CA MET A 48 -19.81 -17.49 -5.32
C MET A 48 -19.58 -16.73 -4.00
N THR A 49 -18.71 -17.25 -3.13
CA THR A 49 -18.32 -16.56 -1.89
C THR A 49 -17.39 -15.39 -2.19
N LEU A 50 -16.44 -15.54 -3.11
CA LEU A 50 -15.59 -14.43 -3.53
C LEU A 50 -16.39 -13.29 -4.15
N TYR A 51 -17.30 -13.57 -5.09
CA TYR A 51 -18.14 -12.52 -5.71
C TYR A 51 -19.05 -11.80 -4.71
N ARG A 52 -19.47 -12.49 -3.64
CA ARG A 52 -20.26 -11.87 -2.55
C ARG A 52 -19.42 -10.89 -1.71
N TRP A 53 -18.13 -11.14 -1.55
CA TRP A 53 -17.22 -10.28 -0.78
C TRP A 53 -16.58 -9.18 -1.63
N TRP A 54 -16.23 -9.52 -2.87
CA TRP A 54 -15.56 -8.66 -3.84
C TRP A 54 -16.25 -8.81 -5.20
N PRO A 55 -16.98 -7.77 -5.67
CA PRO A 55 -17.80 -7.87 -6.88
C PRO A 55 -16.98 -8.07 -8.16
N ASN A 56 -15.68 -7.78 -8.15
CA ASN A 56 -14.79 -7.92 -9.29
C ASN A 56 -13.33 -8.16 -8.84
N LYS A 57 -12.45 -8.51 -9.79
CA LYS A 57 -11.03 -8.76 -9.48
C LYS A 57 -10.29 -7.54 -8.94
N ALA A 58 -10.65 -6.33 -9.38
CA ALA A 58 -10.01 -5.11 -8.90
C ALA A 58 -10.29 -4.90 -7.41
N ALA A 59 -11.51 -5.20 -6.96
CA ALA A 59 -11.92 -5.11 -5.56
C ALA A 59 -11.06 -5.94 -4.61
N ILE A 60 -10.85 -7.22 -4.93
CA ILE A 60 -10.05 -8.11 -4.09
C ILE A 60 -8.56 -7.78 -4.19
N ILE A 61 -8.09 -7.37 -5.38
CA ILE A 61 -6.70 -6.94 -5.56
C ILE A 61 -6.39 -5.70 -4.73
N THR A 62 -7.27 -4.69 -4.73
CA THR A 62 -7.10 -3.49 -3.90
C THR A 62 -7.02 -3.84 -2.41
N ASP A 63 -7.88 -4.73 -1.91
CA ASP A 63 -7.83 -5.16 -0.52
C ASP A 63 -6.58 -6.00 -0.22
N ALA A 64 -6.15 -6.86 -1.15
CA ALA A 64 -4.95 -7.69 -0.99
C ALA A 64 -3.68 -6.82 -0.96
N VAL A 65 -3.60 -5.83 -1.85
CA VAL A 65 -2.53 -4.82 -1.88
C VAL A 65 -2.58 -3.98 -0.61
N ARG A 66 -3.75 -3.58 -0.11
CA ARG A 66 -3.87 -2.84 1.16
C ARG A 66 -3.29 -3.63 2.35
N ASP A 67 -3.64 -4.91 2.46
CA ASP A 67 -3.19 -5.77 3.55
C ASP A 67 -1.68 -6.03 3.47
N THR A 68 -1.16 -6.19 2.25
CA THR A 68 0.27 -6.46 2.02
C THR A 68 1.13 -5.21 2.15
N LEU A 69 0.64 -4.05 1.71
CA LEU A 69 1.40 -2.83 1.70
C LEU A 69 1.46 -2.13 3.07
N ALA A 70 0.72 -2.55 4.10
CA ALA A 70 0.74 -1.85 5.38
C ALA A 70 2.15 -1.84 6.02
N PRO A 71 2.63 -0.69 6.55
CA PRO A 71 3.91 -0.65 7.24
C PRO A 71 3.83 -1.45 8.55
N ALA A 72 4.88 -2.22 8.84
CA ALA A 72 4.92 -3.02 10.07
C ALA A 72 5.02 -2.14 11.33
N THR A 73 5.90 -1.13 11.30
CA THR A 73 6.18 -0.20 12.41
C THR A 73 6.74 1.10 11.88
N THR A 74 6.65 2.17 12.67
CA THR A 74 7.39 3.42 12.45
C THR A 74 8.74 3.39 13.19
N PRO A 75 9.89 3.49 12.48
CA PRO A 75 11.22 3.58 13.09
C PRO A 75 11.35 4.72 14.12
N ASP A 76 12.20 4.51 15.13
CA ASP A 76 12.50 5.50 16.16
C ASP A 76 13.93 5.31 16.72
N THR A 77 14.95 5.41 15.86
CA THR A 77 16.35 5.32 16.28
C THR A 77 16.88 6.62 16.88
N GLY A 78 16.07 7.68 16.89
CA GLY A 78 16.48 9.00 17.35
C GLY A 78 17.23 9.83 16.29
N SER A 79 17.11 9.48 15.01
CA SER A 79 17.68 10.26 13.90
C SER A 79 16.71 10.33 12.74
N VAL A 80 16.33 11.53 12.32
CA VAL A 80 15.41 11.74 11.19
C VAL A 80 15.93 11.05 9.94
N THR A 81 17.21 11.24 9.63
CA THR A 81 17.82 10.69 8.42
C THR A 81 17.79 9.16 8.42
N THR A 82 18.15 8.53 9.54
CA THR A 82 18.12 7.07 9.66
C THR A 82 16.70 6.54 9.58
N ASP A 83 15.78 7.11 10.37
CA ASP A 83 14.40 6.66 10.45
C ASP A 83 13.66 6.84 9.11
N ALA A 84 13.81 8.00 8.46
CA ALA A 84 13.20 8.28 7.16
C ALA A 84 13.73 7.35 6.07
N ARG A 85 15.06 7.13 6.03
CA ARG A 85 15.66 6.20 5.07
C ARG A 85 15.13 4.79 5.26
N THR A 86 15.10 4.29 6.50
CA THR A 86 14.55 2.97 6.83
C THR A 86 13.08 2.86 6.40
N GLN A 87 12.28 3.90 6.64
CA GLN A 87 10.87 3.88 6.26
C GLN A 87 10.67 3.90 4.74
N LEU A 88 11.44 4.72 4.00
CA LEU A 88 11.35 4.80 2.54
C LEU A 88 11.88 3.54 1.86
N ASP A 89 12.96 2.94 2.36
CA ASP A 89 13.47 1.65 1.88
C ASP A 89 12.44 0.52 2.08
N ALA A 90 11.80 0.47 3.26
CA ALA A 90 10.71 -0.46 3.50
C ALA A 90 9.53 -0.25 2.54
N LEU A 91 9.15 1.00 2.28
CA LEU A 91 8.11 1.36 1.31
C LEU A 91 8.47 0.86 -0.10
N ILE A 92 9.70 1.10 -0.55
CA ILE A 92 10.18 0.70 -1.89
C ILE A 92 10.11 -0.82 -2.04
N LYS A 93 10.62 -1.58 -1.06
CA LYS A 93 10.59 -3.05 -1.07
C LYS A 93 9.17 -3.61 -1.13
N VAL A 94 8.25 -2.91 -0.49
CA VAL A 94 6.85 -3.32 -0.38
C VAL A 94 6.07 -2.91 -1.63
N ILE A 95 6.31 -1.74 -2.23
CA ILE A 95 5.64 -1.31 -3.47
C ILE A 95 6.20 -2.01 -4.71
N ALA A 96 7.51 -2.23 -4.83
CA ALA A 96 8.13 -2.70 -6.08
C ALA A 96 7.48 -3.97 -6.68
N PRO A 97 7.10 -5.01 -5.90
CA PRO A 97 6.41 -6.19 -6.44
C PRO A 97 4.98 -5.92 -6.96
N TYR A 98 4.35 -4.85 -6.49
CA TYR A 98 2.95 -4.49 -6.80
C TYR A 98 2.83 -3.21 -7.63
N GLY A 99 3.95 -2.54 -7.88
CA GLY A 99 4.05 -1.23 -8.48
C GLY A 99 3.79 -1.21 -9.98
N ASP A 100 3.03 -2.15 -10.54
CA ASP A 100 2.61 -2.11 -11.94
C ASP A 100 1.53 -1.01 -12.12
N ALA A 101 1.79 -0.05 -12.99
CA ALA A 101 0.87 1.05 -13.28
C ALA A 101 -0.54 0.56 -13.70
N SER A 102 -0.67 -0.66 -14.22
CA SER A 102 -1.96 -1.28 -14.55
C SER A 102 -2.84 -1.56 -13.32
N VAL A 103 -2.25 -1.84 -12.15
CA VAL A 103 -2.99 -2.00 -10.89
C VAL A 103 -3.59 -0.66 -10.48
N THR A 104 -2.78 0.40 -10.49
CA THR A 104 -3.20 1.78 -10.22
C THR A 104 -4.29 2.21 -11.19
N ALA A 105 -4.08 2.00 -12.50
CA ALA A 105 -5.05 2.35 -13.53
C ALA A 105 -6.37 1.58 -13.36
N ALA A 106 -6.32 0.28 -13.06
CA ALA A 106 -7.52 -0.52 -12.88
C ALA A 106 -8.32 -0.16 -11.62
N ALA A 107 -7.64 0.17 -10.51
CA ALA A 107 -8.30 0.68 -9.32
C ALA A 107 -9.04 1.99 -9.63
N MET A 108 -8.39 2.92 -10.34
CA MET A 108 -8.98 4.19 -10.77
C MET A 108 -10.15 4.00 -11.74
N SER A 109 -10.01 3.18 -12.77
CA SER A 109 -11.03 2.99 -13.82
C SER A 109 -12.25 2.19 -13.34
N SER A 110 -12.06 1.24 -12.41
CA SER A 110 -13.17 0.36 -11.97
C SER A 110 -14.08 0.98 -10.92
N ARG A 111 -13.62 2.03 -10.23
CA ARG A 111 -14.29 2.60 -9.04
C ARG A 111 -14.38 4.12 -9.04
N GLY A 112 -13.80 4.80 -10.04
CA GLY A 112 -13.79 6.26 -10.13
C GLY A 112 -13.16 6.89 -8.88
N GLU A 113 -13.87 7.86 -8.29
CA GLU A 113 -13.43 8.58 -7.08
C GLU A 113 -13.15 7.64 -5.90
N GLN A 114 -13.92 6.57 -5.74
CA GLN A 114 -13.67 5.58 -4.70
C GLN A 114 -12.35 4.83 -4.93
N GLY A 115 -11.98 4.57 -6.18
CA GLY A 115 -10.69 3.95 -6.52
C GLY A 115 -9.51 4.83 -6.14
N ARG A 116 -9.65 6.15 -6.33
CA ARG A 116 -8.67 7.14 -5.91
C ARG A 116 -8.51 7.18 -4.40
N ALA A 117 -9.63 7.24 -3.67
CA ALA A 117 -9.63 7.18 -2.22
C ALA A 117 -9.04 5.88 -1.67
N ASP A 118 -9.35 4.74 -2.31
CA ASP A 118 -8.82 3.44 -1.92
C ASP A 118 -7.29 3.41 -2.05
N LEU A 119 -6.74 3.89 -3.17
CA LEU A 119 -5.29 4.00 -3.41
C LEU A 119 -4.60 4.95 -2.42
N ALA A 120 -5.18 6.14 -2.20
CA ALA A 120 -4.67 7.08 -1.21
C ALA A 120 -4.62 6.44 0.18
N GLY A 121 -5.68 5.75 0.58
CA GLY A 121 -5.76 5.05 1.86
C GLY A 121 -4.80 3.87 2.01
N ILE A 122 -4.26 3.31 0.93
CA ILE A 122 -3.22 2.27 0.99
C ILE A 122 -1.87 2.90 1.38
N LEU A 123 -1.58 4.09 0.85
CA LEU A 123 -0.31 4.79 1.09
C LEU A 123 -0.34 5.69 2.33
N GLN A 124 -1.54 6.02 2.85
CA GLN A 124 -1.71 6.89 4.01
C GLN A 124 -0.90 6.46 5.24
N PRO A 125 -0.86 5.17 5.65
CA PRO A 125 -0.07 4.77 6.81
C PRO A 125 1.43 5.02 6.65
N TRP A 126 1.96 4.96 5.43
CA TRP A 126 3.36 5.29 5.15
C TRP A 126 3.63 6.77 5.26
N HIS A 127 2.73 7.58 4.69
CA HIS A 127 2.78 9.03 4.82
C HIS A 127 2.75 9.44 6.30
N ASP A 128 1.81 8.90 7.09
CA ASP A 128 1.66 9.23 8.51
C ASP A 128 2.90 8.81 9.33
N SER A 129 3.54 7.70 8.95
CA SER A 129 4.80 7.28 9.53
C SER A 129 5.93 8.27 9.24
N LEU A 130 6.04 8.80 8.02
CA LEU A 130 7.03 9.81 7.66
C LEU A 130 6.78 11.14 8.40
N VAL A 131 5.52 11.58 8.48
CA VAL A 131 5.12 12.74 9.28
C VAL A 131 5.55 12.57 10.73
N THR A 132 5.30 11.39 11.32
CA THR A 132 5.69 11.08 12.70
C THR A 132 7.21 11.18 12.90
N ILE A 133 8.00 10.64 11.97
CA ILE A 133 9.47 10.70 12.02
C ILE A 133 9.95 12.16 11.97
N LEU A 134 9.40 12.95 11.05
CA LEU A 134 9.77 14.36 10.88
C LEU A 134 9.37 15.21 12.10
N GLU A 135 8.18 15.02 12.67
CA GLU A 135 7.75 15.73 13.88
C GLU A 135 8.62 15.39 15.11
N ARG A 136 9.03 14.11 15.25
CA ARG A 136 9.99 13.72 16.28
C ARG A 136 11.32 14.44 16.09
N GLY A 137 11.81 14.53 14.86
CA GLY A 137 13.00 15.31 14.51
C GLY A 137 12.94 16.76 14.91
N ARG A 138 11.82 17.42 14.59
CA ARG A 138 11.54 18.80 14.99
C ARG A 138 11.50 18.97 16.50
N THR A 139 10.88 18.03 17.21
CA THR A 139 10.81 18.04 18.69
C THR A 139 12.18 17.88 19.32
N ARG A 140 13.06 17.06 18.74
CA ARG A 140 14.46 16.86 19.19
C ARG A 140 15.41 18.00 18.78
N GLY A 141 14.98 18.92 17.92
CA GLY A 141 15.81 20.00 17.39
C GLY A 141 16.73 19.59 16.24
N GLU A 142 16.52 18.42 15.63
CA GLU A 142 17.22 18.01 14.40
C GLU A 142 16.74 18.78 13.17
N LEU A 143 15.48 19.24 13.20
CA LEU A 143 14.85 20.05 12.16
C LEU A 143 14.43 21.41 12.72
N ALA A 144 14.38 22.42 11.84
CA ALA A 144 13.89 23.75 12.21
C ALA A 144 12.42 23.69 12.67
N GLN A 145 12.03 24.63 13.54
CA GLN A 145 10.65 24.70 14.03
C GLN A 145 9.62 25.08 12.96
N ASP A 146 10.04 25.65 11.84
CA ASP A 146 9.18 25.95 10.69
C ASP A 146 9.38 24.93 9.54
N PHE A 147 10.05 23.81 9.81
CA PHE A 147 10.26 22.78 8.80
C PHE A 147 8.92 22.26 8.24
N PRO A 148 8.75 22.19 6.91
CA PRO A 148 7.46 21.90 6.28
C PRO A 148 7.15 20.39 6.25
N VAL A 149 6.90 19.81 7.42
CA VAL A 149 6.75 18.36 7.64
C VAL A 149 5.85 17.66 6.61
N THR A 150 4.60 18.11 6.47
CA THR A 150 3.63 17.47 5.58
C THR A 150 4.06 17.56 4.11
N VAL A 151 4.54 18.73 3.68
CA VAL A 151 5.00 18.93 2.30
C VAL A 151 6.20 18.05 1.99
N THR A 152 7.13 17.91 2.94
CA THR A 152 8.28 17.00 2.78
C THR A 152 7.84 15.54 2.69
N ALA A 153 6.91 15.10 3.55
CA ALA A 153 6.37 13.75 3.49
C ALA A 153 5.65 13.47 2.16
N ASP A 154 4.81 14.40 1.69
CA ASP A 154 4.14 14.34 0.39
C ASP A 154 5.16 14.25 -0.75
N ALA A 155 6.21 15.08 -0.72
CA ALA A 155 7.25 15.10 -1.74
C ALA A 155 8.05 13.77 -1.80
N TRP A 156 8.41 13.21 -0.64
CA TRP A 156 9.11 11.92 -0.57
C TRP A 156 8.23 10.77 -1.06
N MET A 157 6.95 10.73 -0.64
CA MET A 157 5.98 9.76 -1.14
C MET A 157 5.81 9.89 -2.66
N GLY A 158 5.66 11.12 -3.16
CA GLY A 158 5.53 11.41 -4.58
C GLY A 158 6.74 10.95 -5.39
N TYR A 159 7.96 11.20 -4.90
CA TYR A 159 9.19 10.74 -5.54
C TYR A 159 9.24 9.22 -5.65
N VAL A 160 8.97 8.50 -4.56
CA VAL A 160 9.00 7.03 -4.53
C VAL A 160 7.95 6.45 -5.49
N VAL A 161 6.70 6.91 -5.39
CA VAL A 161 5.61 6.44 -6.24
C VAL A 161 5.89 6.76 -7.72
N TYR A 162 6.39 7.96 -8.03
CA TYR A 162 6.73 8.34 -9.39
C TYR A 162 7.80 7.44 -10.01
N ARG A 163 8.91 7.22 -9.30
CA ARG A 163 10.02 6.39 -9.78
C ARG A 163 9.63 4.91 -9.90
N VAL A 164 9.03 4.34 -8.86
CA VAL A 164 8.74 2.90 -8.81
C VAL A 164 7.53 2.54 -9.65
N VAL A 165 6.41 3.27 -9.50
CA VAL A 165 5.14 2.89 -10.14
C VAL A 165 5.04 3.39 -11.57
N PHE A 166 5.41 4.65 -11.83
CA PHE A 166 5.22 5.25 -13.15
C PHE A 166 6.42 5.09 -14.07
N LEU A 167 7.64 5.25 -13.54
CA LEU A 167 8.86 5.08 -14.34
C LEU A 167 9.39 3.64 -14.36
N GLN A 168 8.94 2.77 -13.45
CA GLN A 168 9.46 1.40 -13.29
C GLN A 168 10.98 1.39 -13.11
N GLN A 169 11.50 2.36 -12.34
CA GLN A 169 12.91 2.54 -12.07
C GLN A 169 13.23 2.23 -10.62
N ASP A 170 14.32 1.50 -10.42
CA ASP A 170 14.87 1.28 -9.08
C ASP A 170 15.30 2.62 -8.46
N ILE A 171 15.17 2.70 -7.14
CA ILE A 171 15.71 3.78 -6.32
C ILE A 171 16.91 3.22 -5.58
N THR A 172 18.08 3.82 -5.82
CA THR A 172 19.33 3.37 -5.20
C THR A 172 19.47 3.90 -3.77
N GLU A 173 20.35 3.29 -2.98
CA GLU A 173 20.73 3.84 -1.66
C GLU A 173 21.28 5.28 -1.77
N ALA A 174 21.96 5.60 -2.87
CA ALA A 174 22.45 6.95 -3.14
C ALA A 174 21.30 7.94 -3.39
N ASP A 175 20.28 7.53 -4.16
CA ASP A 175 19.07 8.33 -4.36
C ASP A 175 18.35 8.60 -3.03
N LEU A 176 18.16 7.56 -2.20
CA LEU A 176 17.52 7.72 -0.88
C LEU A 176 18.33 8.64 0.02
N THR A 177 19.65 8.46 0.06
CA THR A 177 20.53 9.31 0.86
C THR A 177 20.40 10.77 0.42
N ALA A 178 20.44 11.05 -0.89
CA ALA A 178 20.27 12.40 -1.42
C ALA A 178 18.89 12.98 -1.06
N LEU A 179 17.83 12.17 -1.13
CA LEU A 179 16.46 12.58 -0.84
C LEU A 179 16.25 13.03 0.61
N VAL A 180 16.87 12.33 1.57
CA VAL A 180 16.71 12.62 3.01
C VAL A 180 17.76 13.60 3.56
N THR A 181 18.82 13.90 2.81
CA THR A 181 19.90 14.81 3.24
C THR A 181 19.85 16.18 2.57
N ALA A 182 19.12 16.32 1.46
CA ALA A 182 18.90 17.61 0.80
C ALA A 182 18.11 18.55 1.73
N ARG A 183 18.80 19.60 2.21
CA ARG A 183 18.26 20.70 3.02
C ARG A 183 17.83 21.86 2.14
#